data_AF-A0A8J2ARN8-F1
#
_entry.id   AF-A0A8J2ARN8-F1
#
_cell.length_a   1.000
_cell.length_b   1.000
_cell.length_c   1.000
_cell.angle_alpha   90.00
_cell.angle_beta   90.00
_cell.angle_gamma   90.00
#
_symmetry.space_group_name_H-M   'P 1'
#
loop_
_entity.id
_entity.type
_entity.pdbx_description
1 polymer ?
#
loop_
_entity_poly.entity_id
_entity_poly.type
_entity_poly.pdbx_seq_one_letter_code
_entity_poly.pdbx_strand_id
1 'polypeptide(L)'
;MSFSLEPHPIGVKYWTNIWKESKDVPFAEAHSKFQSWYQNKFYKSFGRFYYRHRAGSLGALAPLVVGGLAFKFVSSYYGILRDNAAAIEAGKAYGQGGYKSNPVPK
;
A
#
# COMPACT_ATOMS: atom_id res chain seq x y z
N MET A 1 0.84 -11.94 28.00
CA MET A 1 0.99 -10.71 27.21
C MET A 1 -0.23 -10.55 26.34
N SER A 2 -1.03 -9.50 26.55
CA SER A 2 -2.21 -9.20 25.73
C SER A 2 -1.74 -8.42 24.51
N PHE A 3 -1.76 -9.03 23.33
CA PHE A 3 -1.60 -8.31 22.07
C PHE A 3 -2.90 -7.55 21.81
N SER A 4 -2.97 -6.32 22.31
CA SER A 4 -3.98 -5.36 21.89
C SER A 4 -3.66 -4.95 20.45
N LEU A 5 -4.17 -5.71 19.48
CA LEU A 5 -4.22 -5.27 18.10
C LEU A 5 -5.03 -3.98 18.07
N GLU A 6 -4.41 -2.86 17.67
CA GLU A 6 -5.15 -1.62 17.40
C GLU A 6 -6.35 -1.93 16.51
N PRO A 7 -7.51 -1.27 16.71
CA PRO A 7 -8.70 -1.52 15.92
C PRO A 7 -8.41 -1.25 14.45
N HIS A 8 -8.14 -2.34 13.71
CA HIS A 8 -7.90 -2.29 12.29
C HIS A 8 -9.14 -1.65 11.62
N PRO A 9 -9.00 -0.75 10.63
CA PRO A 9 -10.11 0.02 10.06
C PRO A 9 -11.24 -0.84 9.45
N ILE A 10 -11.04 -2.15 9.32
CA ILE A 10 -11.97 -3.13 8.74
C ILE A 10 -12.67 -3.98 9.83
N GLY A 11 -12.35 -3.74 11.12
CA GLY A 11 -12.92 -4.42 12.28
C GLY A 11 -12.43 -5.86 12.46
N VAL A 12 -12.43 -6.34 13.71
CA VAL A 12 -11.99 -7.71 14.06
C VAL A 12 -12.77 -8.79 13.31
N LYS A 13 -14.07 -8.55 13.07
CA LYS A 13 -14.97 -9.48 12.38
C LYS A 13 -14.49 -9.84 10.96
N TYR A 14 -13.90 -8.87 10.25
CA TYR A 14 -13.38 -9.11 8.91
C TYR A 14 -12.26 -10.14 8.91
N TRP A 15 -11.29 -9.99 9.82
CA TRP A 15 -10.17 -10.91 9.96
C TRP A 15 -10.59 -12.29 10.46
N THR A 16 -11.51 -12.36 11.42
CA THR A 16 -12.02 -13.64 11.92
C THR A 16 -12.78 -14.40 10.83
N ASN A 17 -13.48 -13.70 9.93
CA ASN A 17 -14.16 -14.33 8.81
C ASN A 17 -13.17 -14.87 7.78
N ILE A 18 -12.18 -14.08 7.38
CA ILE A 18 -11.11 -14.55 6.46
C ILE A 18 -10.40 -15.77 7.03
N TRP A 19 -10.04 -15.73 8.31
CA TRP A 19 -9.40 -16.84 8.99
C TRP A 19 -10.30 -18.08 9.01
N LYS A 20 -11.58 -17.93 9.39
CA LYS A 20 -12.54 -19.03 9.42
C LYS A 20 -12.73 -19.68 8.04
N GLU A 21 -12.74 -18.88 6.98
CA GLU A 21 -12.89 -19.34 5.60
C GLU A 21 -11.62 -19.95 5.01
N SER A 22 -10.45 -19.63 5.56
CA SER A 22 -9.15 -20.00 4.98
C SER A 22 -8.31 -20.97 5.82
N LYS A 23 -8.67 -21.22 7.09
CA LYS A 23 -7.84 -21.99 8.04
C LYS A 23 -7.54 -23.44 7.60
N ASP A 24 -8.46 -24.05 6.88
CA ASP A 24 -8.35 -25.45 6.44
C ASP A 24 -8.02 -25.56 4.94
N VAL A 25 -7.73 -24.44 4.27
CA VAL A 25 -7.52 -24.38 2.82
C VAL A 25 -6.01 -24.45 2.51
N PRO A 26 -5.56 -25.37 1.63
CA PRO A 26 -4.18 -25.41 1.18
C PRO A 26 -3.75 -24.08 0.55
N PHE A 27 -2.51 -23.65 0.79
CA PHE A 27 -1.99 -22.36 0.31
C PHE A 27 -2.20 -22.16 -1.20
N ALA A 28 -1.98 -23.21 -2.01
CA ALA A 28 -2.16 -23.13 -3.46
C ALA A 28 -3.60 -22.77 -3.86
N GLU A 29 -4.59 -23.32 -3.15
CA GLU A 29 -6.00 -23.03 -3.39
C GLU A 29 -6.37 -21.62 -2.89
N ALA A 30 -5.88 -21.22 -1.72
CA ALA A 30 -6.07 -19.87 -1.20
C ALA A 30 -5.47 -18.80 -2.15
N HIS A 31 -4.27 -19.06 -2.66
CA HIS A 31 -3.61 -18.18 -3.63
C HIS A 31 -4.40 -18.08 -4.93
N SER A 32 -4.88 -19.20 -5.47
CA SER A 32 -5.70 -19.20 -6.69
C SER A 32 -7.03 -18.45 -6.51
N LYS A 33 -7.70 -18.63 -5.36
CA LYS A 33 -8.93 -17.88 -5.01
C LYS A 33 -8.65 -16.38 -4.94
N PHE A 34 -7.55 -15.98 -4.31
CA PHE A 34 -7.14 -14.58 -4.22
C PHE A 34 -6.84 -13.98 -5.60
N GLN A 35 -6.05 -14.66 -6.43
CA GLN A 35 -5.73 -14.21 -7.80
C GLN A 35 -7.01 -14.03 -8.63
N SER A 36 -7.91 -15.00 -8.56
CA SER A 36 -9.19 -14.97 -9.28
C SER A 36 -10.07 -13.80 -8.81
N TRP A 37 -10.17 -13.59 -7.50
CA TRP A 37 -10.90 -12.46 -6.93
C TRP A 37 -10.26 -11.12 -7.34
N TYR A 38 -8.94 -11.00 -7.22
CA TYR A 38 -8.17 -9.80 -7.52
C TYR A 38 -8.34 -9.42 -8.99
N GLN A 39 -8.12 -10.34 -9.92
CA GLN A 39 -8.32 -10.11 -11.34
C GLN A 39 -9.76 -9.68 -11.62
N ASN A 40 -10.75 -10.41 -11.10
CA ASN A 40 -12.16 -10.06 -11.32
C ASN A 40 -12.53 -8.67 -10.78
N LYS A 41 -12.05 -8.30 -9.60
CA LYS A 41 -12.31 -6.99 -9.00
C LYS A 41 -11.56 -5.89 -9.76
N PHE A 42 -10.30 -6.12 -10.07
CA PHE A 42 -9.46 -5.18 -10.78
C PHE A 42 -10.02 -4.92 -12.19
N TYR A 43 -10.24 -5.96 -12.99
CA TYR A 43 -10.80 -5.82 -14.33
C TYR A 43 -12.21 -5.21 -14.35
N LYS A 44 -13.08 -5.54 -13.39
CA LYS A 44 -14.42 -4.93 -13.34
C LYS A 44 -14.35 -3.45 -12.94
N SER A 45 -13.53 -3.08 -11.98
CA SER A 45 -13.43 -1.69 -11.52
C SER A 45 -12.66 -0.82 -12.50
N PHE A 46 -11.45 -1.22 -12.88
CA PHE A 46 -10.66 -0.50 -13.88
C PHE A 46 -11.29 -0.56 -15.26
N GLY A 47 -11.82 -1.71 -15.67
CA GLY A 47 -12.50 -1.85 -16.96
C GLY A 47 -13.69 -0.89 -17.10
N ARG A 48 -14.50 -0.69 -16.04
CA ARG A 48 -15.57 0.32 -16.02
C ARG A 48 -15.03 1.74 -16.09
N PHE A 49 -13.97 2.03 -15.35
CA PHE A 49 -13.33 3.35 -15.35
C PHE A 49 -12.77 3.68 -16.75
N TYR A 50 -11.96 2.79 -17.34
CA TYR A 50 -11.47 2.93 -18.70
C TYR A 50 -12.60 2.94 -19.73
N TYR A 51 -13.67 2.16 -19.55
CA TYR A 51 -14.86 2.15 -20.43
C TYR A 51 -15.53 3.51 -20.54
N ARG A 52 -15.71 4.18 -19.41
CA ARG A 52 -16.33 5.50 -19.38
C ARG A 52 -15.45 6.59 -19.99
N HIS A 53 -14.14 6.36 -20.06
CA HIS A 53 -13.15 7.32 -20.57
C HIS A 53 -12.68 6.98 -22.00
N ARG A 54 -13.41 6.15 -22.76
CA ARG A 54 -13.08 5.82 -24.17
C ARG A 54 -13.44 6.92 -25.17
N ALA A 55 -14.22 7.93 -24.76
CA ALA A 55 -14.69 8.98 -25.65
C ALA A 55 -13.67 10.12 -25.78
N GLY A 56 -12.87 10.10 -26.85
CA GLY A 56 -12.03 11.22 -27.29
C GLY A 56 -10.61 11.28 -26.69
N SER A 57 -9.78 12.17 -27.24
CA SER A 57 -8.37 12.37 -26.84
C SER A 57 -8.21 12.75 -25.35
N LEU A 58 -9.19 13.45 -24.78
CA LEU A 58 -9.24 13.80 -23.35
C LEU A 58 -9.59 12.60 -22.46
N GLY A 59 -10.35 11.63 -22.99
CA GLY A 59 -10.72 10.41 -22.28
C GLY A 59 -9.51 9.52 -21.98
N ALA A 60 -8.58 9.38 -22.93
CA ALA A 60 -7.37 8.58 -22.73
C ALA A 60 -6.39 9.17 -21.70
N LEU A 61 -6.41 10.51 -21.50
CA LEU A 61 -5.52 11.19 -20.56
C LEU A 61 -5.92 10.95 -19.09
N ALA A 62 -7.23 10.93 -18.81
CA ALA A 62 -7.73 10.86 -17.43
C ALA A 62 -7.23 9.62 -16.65
N PRO A 63 -7.19 8.40 -17.22
CA PRO A 63 -6.60 7.26 -16.53
C PRO A 63 -5.10 7.37 -16.25
N LEU A 64 -4.34 7.99 -17.14
CA LEU A 64 -2.91 8.23 -16.93
C LEU A 64 -2.69 9.20 -15.77
N VAL A 65 -3.47 10.29 -15.71
CA VAL A 65 -3.40 11.27 -14.62
C VAL A 65 -3.81 10.65 -13.29
N VAL A 66 -4.92 9.91 -13.25
CA VAL A 66 -5.38 9.24 -12.02
C VAL A 66 -4.35 8.20 -11.56
N GLY A 67 -3.77 7.43 -12.49
CA GLY A 67 -2.69 6.48 -12.19
C GLY A 67 -1.44 7.18 -11.63
N GLY A 68 -1.00 8.27 -12.25
CA GLY A 68 0.16 9.05 -11.81
C GLY A 68 -0.05 9.70 -10.44
N LEU A 69 -1.22 10.28 -10.19
CA LEU A 69 -1.58 10.83 -8.88
C LEU A 69 -1.63 9.73 -7.81
N ALA A 70 -2.29 8.60 -8.08
CA ALA A 70 -2.34 7.49 -7.15
C ALA A 70 -0.93 6.97 -6.81
N PHE A 71 -0.07 6.79 -7.83
CA PHE A 71 1.32 6.39 -7.62
C PHE A 71 2.09 7.41 -6.78
N LYS A 72 1.91 8.71 -7.03
CA LYS A 72 2.54 9.78 -6.25
C LYS A 72 2.09 9.75 -4.80
N PHE A 73 0.78 9.64 -4.53
CA PHE A 73 0.27 9.58 -3.17
C PHE A 73 0.77 8.36 -2.42
N VAL A 74 0.75 7.18 -3.03
CA VAL A 74 1.22 5.95 -2.39
C VAL A 74 2.73 6.01 -2.10
N SER A 75 3.53 6.39 -3.10
CA SER A 75 4.99 6.50 -2.93
C SER A 75 5.37 7.55 -1.89
N SER A 76 4.72 8.71 -1.89
CA SER A 76 4.94 9.76 -0.90
C SER A 76 4.47 9.34 0.49
N TYR A 77 3.31 8.71 0.64
CA TYR A 77 2.83 8.30 1.96
C TYR A 77 3.78 7.31 2.64
N TYR A 78 4.15 6.23 1.95
CA TYR A 78 5.10 5.25 2.50
C TYR A 78 6.51 5.82 2.65
N GLY A 79 6.98 6.60 1.67
CA GLY A 79 8.28 7.25 1.73
C GLY A 79 8.40 8.20 2.91
N ILE A 80 7.40 9.06 3.11
CA ILE A 80 7.38 10.03 4.22
C ILE A 80 7.34 9.31 5.58
N LEU A 81 6.51 8.28 5.75
CA LEU A 81 6.46 7.55 7.03
C LEU A 81 7.81 6.91 7.36
N ARG A 82 8.43 6.25 6.38
CA ARG A 82 9.76 5.64 6.53
C ARG A 82 10.82 6.69 6.83
N ASP A 83 10.87 7.75 6.04
CA ASP A 83 11.91 8.77 6.11
C ASP A 83 11.79 9.61 7.39
N ASN A 84 10.56 9.86 7.87
CA ASN A 84 10.33 10.50 9.16
C ASN A 84 10.81 9.62 10.32
N ALA A 85 10.50 8.33 10.32
CA ALA A 85 10.97 7.41 11.35
C ALA A 85 12.51 7.37 11.39
N ALA A 86 13.14 7.23 10.22
CA ALA A 86 14.59 7.24 10.09
C ALA A 86 15.22 8.58 10.51
N ALA A 87 14.59 9.71 10.18
CA ALA A 87 15.07 11.03 10.57
C ALA A 87 15.01 11.24 12.09
N ILE A 88 13.94 10.77 12.76
CA ILE A 88 13.80 10.84 14.21
C ILE A 88 14.90 9.99 14.89
N GLU A 89 15.14 8.78 14.41
CA GLU A 89 16.18 7.90 14.96
C GLU A 89 17.58 8.46 14.72
N ALA A 90 17.87 8.93 13.50
CA ALA A 90 19.16 9.53 13.17
C ALA A 90 19.42 10.81 13.96
N GLY A 91 18.38 11.63 14.17
CA GLY A 91 18.46 12.84 15.01
C GLY A 91 18.77 12.53 16.47
N LYS A 92 18.21 11.44 17.02
CA LYS A 92 18.52 10.96 18.37
C LYS A 92 19.95 10.43 18.49
N ALA A 93 20.43 9.69 17.50
CA ALA A 93 21.73 9.02 17.56
C ALA A 93 22.91 9.96 17.26
N TYR A 94 22.76 10.86 16.30
CA TYR A 94 23.86 11.67 15.76
C TYR A 94 23.61 13.17 15.80
N GLY A 95 22.46 13.63 16.30
CA GLY A 95 22.02 15.01 16.13
C GLY A 95 21.47 15.28 14.72
N GLN A 96 20.77 16.40 14.55
CA GLN A 96 20.13 16.73 13.27
C GLN A 96 21.17 16.87 12.15
N GLY A 97 21.07 16.02 11.12
CA GLY A 97 22.03 15.99 10.01
C GLY A 97 23.37 15.31 10.31
N GLY A 98 23.57 14.78 11.52
CA GLY A 98 24.85 14.17 11.92
C GLY A 98 25.24 12.94 11.11
N TYR A 99 24.27 12.18 10.60
CA TYR A 99 24.51 11.06 9.68
C TYR A 99 25.11 11.48 8.32
N LYS A 100 25.16 12.78 8.02
CA LYS A 100 25.80 13.36 6.83
C LYS A 100 27.09 14.12 7.16
N SER A 101 27.59 14.01 8.38
CA SER A 101 28.83 14.69 8.77
C SER A 101 30.04 14.10 8.04
N ASN A 102 31.01 14.98 7.75
CA ASN A 102 32.27 14.55 7.13
C ASN A 102 33.02 13.61 8.09
N PRO A 103 33.79 12.65 7.56
CA PRO A 103 34.62 11.79 8.39
C PRO A 103 35.63 12.62 9.19
N VAL A 104 35.99 12.12 10.38
CA VAL A 104 36.97 12.78 11.25
C VAL A 104 38.32 12.89 10.51
N PRO A 105 38.91 14.10 10.41
CA PRO A 105 40.23 14.27 9.81
C PRO A 105 41.28 13.41 10.52
N LYS A 106 42.19 12.82 9.76
CA LYS A 106 43.33 12.05 10.29
C LYS A 106 44.46 12.98 10.69
#